data_AF-A0A8C1TTF2-F1
#
_entry.id   AF-A0A8C1TTF2-F1
#
_cell.length_a   1.000
_cell.length_b   1.000
_cell.length_c   1.000
_cell.angle_alpha   90.00
_cell.angle_beta   90.00
_cell.angle_gamma   90.00
#
_symmetry.space_group_name_H-M   'P 1'
#
loop_
_entity.id
_entity.type
_entity.pdbx_description
1 polymer ?
#
loop_
_entity_poly.entity_id
_entity_poly.type
_entity_poly.pdbx_seq_one_letter_code
_entity_poly.pdbx_strand_id
1 'polypeptide(L)'
;MSETRPTPVQTEVPSESPEVECPVCYQEYDQSSKLPRMLECLHVFCTECLRKIQLTPLHPPDPNSAPSISCPLCRHSTPLQSGDAYSLPCNSRILAQLPPVAFRLPASVSARLATVTQRLVCPEI
;
A
#
# COMPACT_ATOMS: atom_id res chain seq x y z
N MET A 1 -14.92 46.84 31.19
CA MET A 1 -14.23 45.66 31.76
C MET A 1 -14.57 44.49 30.86
N SER A 2 -13.54 43.90 30.30
CA SER A 2 -13.55 43.19 29.02
C SER A 2 -14.23 41.82 29.08
N GLU A 3 -15.17 41.59 28.17
CA GLU A 3 -15.71 40.28 27.83
C GLU A 3 -14.65 39.52 27.01
N THR A 4 -13.82 38.71 27.66
CA THR A 4 -12.93 37.79 26.96
C THR A 4 -13.65 36.47 26.75
N ARG A 5 -14.30 36.34 25.59
CA ARG A 5 -14.83 35.06 25.10
C ARG A 5 -13.63 34.14 24.81
N PRO A 6 -13.53 32.93 25.39
CA PRO A 6 -12.55 31.96 24.95
C PRO A 6 -12.98 31.46 23.57
N THR A 7 -12.19 31.78 22.54
CA THR A 7 -12.23 31.07 21.27
C THR A 7 -11.87 29.60 21.52
N PRO A 8 -12.62 28.62 20.99
CA PRO A 8 -12.15 27.25 21.01
C PRO A 8 -10.88 27.22 20.16
N VAL A 9 -9.76 26.83 20.78
CA VAL A 9 -8.57 26.43 20.06
C VAL A 9 -8.99 25.27 19.17
N GLN A 10 -9.22 25.58 17.90
CA GLN A 10 -9.24 24.59 16.85
C GLN A 10 -7.80 24.07 16.76
N THR A 11 -7.50 23.04 17.55
CA THR A 11 -6.50 22.05 17.13
C THR A 11 -7.11 21.39 15.91
N GLU A 12 -6.87 21.99 14.75
CA GLU A 12 -6.80 21.25 13.51
C GLU A 12 -5.62 20.29 13.72
N VAL A 13 -5.91 19.12 14.29
CA VAL A 13 -5.05 17.96 14.06
C VAL A 13 -5.00 17.86 12.54
N PRO A 14 -3.83 18.06 11.90
CA PRO A 14 -3.75 17.65 10.52
C PRO A 14 -4.14 16.18 10.54
N SER A 15 -4.99 15.78 9.62
CA SER A 15 -5.14 14.38 9.25
C SER A 15 -3.80 13.91 8.69
N GLU A 16 -2.80 13.86 9.56
CA GLU A 16 -1.53 13.20 9.36
C GLU A 16 -1.98 11.75 9.18
N SER A 17 -1.86 11.24 7.97
CA SER A 17 -2.01 9.83 7.68
C SER A 17 -0.61 9.22 7.65
N PRO A 18 0.15 9.15 8.78
CA PRO A 18 1.47 8.52 8.79
C PRO A 18 1.38 7.01 8.48
N GLU A 19 0.16 6.47 8.41
CA GLU A 19 -0.12 5.10 8.04
C GLU A 19 0.09 4.81 6.54
N VAL A 20 0.18 5.83 5.66
CA VAL A 20 0.34 5.64 4.21
C VAL A 20 1.74 5.95 3.68
N GLU A 21 2.72 6.11 4.55
CA GLU A 21 4.11 6.37 4.17
C GLU A 21 5.05 5.25 4.63
N CYS A 22 6.08 4.99 3.84
CA CYS A 22 7.08 4.00 4.19
C CYS A 22 8.10 4.55 5.21
N PRO A 23 8.33 3.89 6.36
CA PRO A 23 9.24 4.39 7.39
C PRO A 23 10.74 4.33 7.02
N VAL A 24 11.09 3.76 5.87
CA VAL A 24 12.49 3.66 5.38
C VAL A 24 12.82 4.78 4.41
N CYS A 25 11.92 5.11 3.49
CA CYS A 25 12.14 6.13 2.47
C CYS A 25 11.29 7.38 2.66
N TYR A 26 10.37 7.40 3.62
CA TYR A 26 9.46 8.50 3.92
C TYR A 26 8.66 8.95 2.69
N GLN A 27 8.32 8.00 1.82
CA GLN A 27 7.52 8.26 0.64
C GLN A 27 6.19 7.51 0.76
N GLU A 28 5.12 8.12 0.24
CA GLU A 28 3.80 7.52 0.16
C GLU A 28 3.82 6.18 -0.57
N TYR A 29 2.99 5.26 -0.10
CA TYR A 29 2.76 4.01 -0.80
C TYR A 29 1.94 4.23 -2.08
N ASP A 30 2.17 3.37 -3.08
CA ASP A 30 1.42 3.38 -4.32
C ASP A 30 1.08 1.95 -4.75
N GLN A 31 0.14 1.80 -5.71
CA GLN A 31 -0.28 0.50 -6.22
C GLN A 31 0.63 -0.04 -7.34
N SER A 32 1.86 0.50 -7.47
CA SER A 32 2.83 0.15 -8.51
C SER A 32 4.17 -0.33 -7.92
N SER A 33 5.17 0.55 -7.76
CA SER A 33 6.47 0.19 -7.23
C SER A 33 6.54 0.25 -5.69
N LYS A 34 5.73 1.09 -5.03
CA LYS A 34 5.74 1.26 -3.58
C LYS A 34 4.56 0.56 -2.92
N LEU A 35 4.28 -0.68 -3.31
CA LEU A 35 3.28 -1.48 -2.60
C LEU A 35 3.70 -1.68 -1.12
N PRO A 36 2.77 -1.52 -0.16
CA PRO A 36 3.02 -1.67 1.27
C PRO A 36 3.10 -3.15 1.65
N ARG A 37 4.30 -3.72 1.65
CA ARG A 37 4.55 -5.13 1.93
C ARG A 37 4.84 -5.39 3.39
N MET A 38 4.34 -6.52 3.87
CA MET A 38 4.40 -6.91 5.27
C MET A 38 5.39 -8.07 5.47
N LEU A 39 6.28 -7.91 6.46
CA LEU A 39 7.16 -8.97 6.93
C LEU A 39 6.43 -9.87 7.94
N GLU A 40 7.03 -11.00 8.35
CA GLU A 40 6.43 -11.92 9.36
C GLU A 40 6.21 -11.25 10.72
N CYS A 41 7.04 -10.26 11.05
CA CYS A 41 6.87 -9.43 12.24
C CYS A 41 5.76 -8.36 12.13
N LEU A 42 4.97 -8.38 11.06
CA LEU A 42 3.85 -7.48 10.76
C LEU A 42 4.22 -6.01 10.49
N HIS A 43 5.50 -5.65 10.50
CA HIS A 43 5.94 -4.33 10.04
C HIS A 43 5.82 -4.20 8.51
N VAL A 44 5.46 -3.00 8.07
CA VAL A 44 5.14 -2.69 6.68
C VAL A 44 6.17 -1.74 6.07
N PHE A 45 6.63 -2.05 4.84
CA PHE A 45 7.61 -1.25 4.11
C PHE A 45 7.30 -1.24 2.61
N CYS A 46 7.86 -0.28 1.89
CA CYS A 46 7.69 -0.20 0.44
C CYS A 46 8.42 -1.36 -0.24
N THR A 47 7.86 -1.90 -1.33
CA THR A 47 8.47 -3.00 -2.09
C THR A 47 9.90 -2.68 -2.55
N GLU A 48 10.12 -1.47 -3.07
CA GLU A 48 11.46 -1.02 -3.49
C GLU A 48 12.46 -1.04 -2.33
N CYS A 49 12.01 -0.66 -1.13
CA CYS A 49 12.82 -0.60 0.08
C CYS A 49 13.24 -2.01 0.49
N LEU A 50 12.28 -2.94 0.54
CA LEU A 50 12.54 -4.34 0.86
C LEU A 50 13.46 -5.00 -0.17
N ARG A 51 13.29 -4.70 -1.46
CA ARG A 51 14.18 -5.19 -2.52
C ARG A 51 15.62 -4.72 -2.32
N LYS A 52 15.82 -3.44 -1.99
CA LYS A 52 17.16 -2.90 -1.71
C LYS A 52 17.80 -3.59 -0.50
N ILE A 53 17.04 -3.81 0.57
CA ILE A 53 17.50 -4.54 1.76
C ILE A 53 17.90 -5.98 1.40
N GLN A 54 17.08 -6.66 0.58
CA GLN A 54 17.38 -8.00 0.11
C GLN A 54 18.68 -8.07 -0.71
N LEU A 55 18.93 -7.06 -1.57
CA LEU A 55 20.10 -6.99 -2.44
C LEU A 55 21.37 -6.48 -1.74
N THR A 56 21.23 -5.83 -0.58
CA THR A 56 22.34 -5.30 0.23
C THR A 56 22.28 -5.86 1.65
N PRO A 57 22.44 -7.19 1.82
CA PRO A 57 22.42 -7.80 3.14
C PRO A 57 23.63 -7.34 3.96
N LEU A 58 23.43 -7.15 5.26
CA LEU A 58 24.49 -6.74 6.19
C LEU A 58 25.59 -7.80 6.34
N HIS A 59 25.25 -9.06 6.10
CA HIS A 59 26.13 -10.22 6.20
C HIS A 59 26.23 -10.90 4.83
N PRO A 60 27.37 -11.52 4.50
CA PRO A 60 27.49 -12.28 3.27
C PRO A 60 26.43 -13.39 3.24
N PRO A 61 25.68 -13.54 2.13
CA PRO A 61 24.68 -14.59 2.04
C PRO A 61 25.37 -15.95 2.09
N ASP A 62 24.86 -16.83 2.95
CA ASP A 62 25.25 -18.23 2.94
C ASP A 62 24.61 -18.90 1.70
N PRO A 63 25.39 -19.51 0.80
CA PRO A 63 24.87 -20.08 -0.44
C PRO A 63 23.95 -21.29 -0.22
N ASN A 64 23.93 -21.87 0.98
CA ASN A 64 23.07 -23.01 1.33
C ASN A 64 21.82 -22.58 2.11
N SER A 65 21.68 -21.29 2.44
CA SER A 65 20.54 -20.77 3.19
C SER A 65 19.50 -20.15 2.27
N ALA A 66 18.23 -20.28 2.64
CA ALA A 66 17.15 -19.61 1.92
C ALA A 66 17.30 -18.08 2.04
N PRO A 67 17.00 -17.32 0.97
CA PRO A 67 17.05 -15.87 1.03
C PRO A 67 16.07 -15.33 2.10
N SER A 68 16.49 -14.32 2.84
CA SER A 68 15.69 -13.70 3.90
C SER A 68 15.90 -12.20 3.97
N ILE A 69 14.94 -11.49 4.55
CA ILE A 69 14.99 -10.04 4.79
C ILE A 69 14.93 -9.79 6.29
N SER A 70 15.88 -9.01 6.81
CA SER A 70 15.83 -8.53 8.18
C SER A 70 14.99 -7.26 8.29
N CYS A 71 14.04 -7.22 9.22
CA CYS A 71 13.22 -6.05 9.47
C CYS A 71 14.06 -4.85 9.95
N PRO A 72 13.96 -3.67 9.30
CA PRO A 72 14.64 -2.45 9.75
C PRO A 72 14.28 -1.98 11.16
N LEU A 73 13.07 -2.29 11.64
CA LEU A 73 12.55 -1.80 12.92
C LEU A 73 12.87 -2.74 14.09
N CYS A 74 12.68 -4.05 13.91
CA CYS A 74 12.82 -5.02 15.00
C CYS A 74 13.87 -6.12 14.75
N ARG A 75 14.57 -6.09 13.61
CA ARG A 75 15.58 -7.07 13.19
C ARG A 75 15.10 -8.51 13.04
N HIS A 76 13.79 -8.76 13.15
CA HIS A 76 13.21 -10.07 12.87
C HIS A 76 13.51 -10.48 11.42
N SER A 77 13.99 -11.71 11.22
CA SER A 77 14.30 -12.25 9.90
C SER A 77 13.07 -12.91 9.31
N THR A 78 12.72 -12.53 8.08
CA THR A 78 11.61 -13.12 7.33
C THR A 78 12.17 -13.90 6.14
N PRO A 79 12.00 -15.23 6.08
CA PRO A 79 12.41 -16.03 4.94
C PRO A 79 11.53 -15.73 3.73
N LEU A 80 12.15 -15.67 2.55
CA LEU A 80 11.47 -15.43 1.29
C LEU A 80 11.21 -16.77 0.60
N GLN A 81 9.99 -17.29 0.73
CA GLN A 81 9.61 -18.59 0.16
C GLN A 81 9.78 -18.64 -1.37
N SER A 82 9.43 -17.57 -2.08
CA SER A 82 9.62 -17.45 -3.53
C SER A 82 10.89 -16.69 -3.92
N GLY A 83 11.77 -16.42 -2.95
CA GLY A 83 13.08 -15.83 -3.19
C GLY A 83 13.11 -14.32 -3.47
N ASP A 84 12.00 -13.60 -3.41
CA ASP A 84 11.98 -12.16 -3.61
C ASP A 84 11.05 -11.39 -2.67
N ALA A 85 11.35 -10.10 -2.49
CA ALA A 85 10.47 -9.18 -1.79
C ALA A 85 9.08 -9.05 -2.47
N TYR A 86 8.94 -9.39 -3.75
CA TYR A 86 7.68 -9.27 -4.50
C TYR A 86 6.64 -10.34 -4.14
N SER A 87 7.06 -11.38 -3.45
CA SER A 87 6.19 -12.45 -2.95
C SER A 87 5.56 -12.15 -1.59
N LEU A 88 6.09 -11.15 -0.85
CA LEU A 88 5.57 -10.82 0.48
C LEU A 88 4.14 -10.25 0.40
N PRO A 89 3.26 -10.62 1.35
CA PRO A 89 1.88 -10.15 1.35
C PRO A 89 1.83 -8.62 1.48
N CYS A 90 0.88 -8.00 0.80
CA CYS A 90 0.62 -6.58 0.96
C CYS A 90 -0.33 -6.33 2.14
N ASN A 91 -0.15 -5.22 2.83
CA ASN A 91 -1.09 -4.76 3.84
C ASN A 91 -2.35 -4.21 3.16
N SER A 92 -3.46 -4.97 3.24
CA SER A 92 -4.72 -4.62 2.59
C SER A 92 -5.36 -3.35 3.13
N ARG A 93 -5.18 -3.04 4.43
CA ARG A 93 -5.70 -1.83 5.06
C ARG A 93 -5.04 -0.57 4.49
N ILE A 94 -3.72 -0.59 4.27
CA ILE A 94 -3.01 0.53 3.66
C ILE A 94 -3.36 0.61 2.17
N LEU A 95 -3.33 -0.52 1.45
CA LEU A 95 -3.70 -0.58 0.02
C LEU A 95 -5.08 -0.01 -0.28
N ALA A 96 -6.07 -0.29 0.58
CA ALA A 96 -7.44 0.18 0.42
C ALA A 96 -7.59 1.71 0.57
N GLN A 97 -6.62 2.37 1.21
CA GLN A 97 -6.58 3.83 1.38
C GLN A 97 -5.86 4.53 0.23
N LEU A 98 -5.13 3.79 -0.63
CA LEU A 98 -4.38 4.39 -1.73
C LEU A 98 -5.31 4.82 -2.87
N PRO A 99 -4.97 5.91 -3.58
CA PRO A 99 -5.72 6.28 -4.77
C PRO A 99 -5.71 5.12 -5.77
N PRO A 100 -6.85 4.83 -6.42
CA PRO A 100 -6.91 3.77 -7.41
C PRO A 100 -5.93 4.09 -8.54
N VAL A 101 -5.22 3.06 -9.02
CA VAL A 101 -4.47 3.18 -10.28
C VAL A 101 -5.44 3.58 -11.37
N ALA A 102 -5.32 4.82 -11.82
CA ALA A 102 -5.99 5.29 -13.01
C ALA A 102 -5.36 4.57 -14.19
N PHE A 103 -5.89 3.39 -14.53
CA PHE A 103 -5.61 2.78 -15.82
C PHE A 103 -6.16 3.74 -16.86
N ARG A 104 -5.28 4.54 -17.46
CA ARG A 104 -5.64 5.40 -18.58
C ARG A 104 -6.00 4.47 -19.73
N LEU A 105 -7.28 4.14 -19.84
CA LEU A 105 -7.81 3.39 -20.97
C LEU A 105 -7.37 4.14 -22.24
N PRO A 106 -6.66 3.49 -23.18
CA PRO A 106 -6.41 4.11 -24.47
C PRO A 106 -7.76 4.48 -25.09
N ALA A 107 -7.84 5.64 -25.75
CA ALA A 107 -9.09 6.18 -26.30
C ALA A 107 -9.84 5.21 -27.23
N SER A 108 -9.18 4.14 -27.71
CA SER A 108 -9.70 3.13 -28.60
C SER A 108 -10.67 2.11 -27.98
N VAL A 109 -10.75 1.96 -26.65
CA VAL A 109 -11.64 0.96 -26.00
C VAL A 109 -12.94 1.53 -25.43
N SER A 110 -13.27 2.78 -25.72
CA SER A 110 -14.48 3.47 -25.21
C SER A 110 -15.79 3.19 -25.97
N ALA A 111 -15.91 2.05 -26.67
CA ALA A 111 -17.13 1.73 -27.40
C ALA A 111 -17.54 0.27 -27.20
N ARG A 112 -18.41 0.04 -26.20
CA ARG A 112 -19.61 -0.86 -26.22
C ARG A 112 -20.07 -1.24 -24.80
N LEU A 113 -20.42 -0.24 -23.99
CA LEU A 113 -21.30 -0.42 -22.83
C LEU A 113 -22.46 0.56 -22.95
N ALA A 114 -23.26 0.41 -24.01
CA ALA A 114 -24.56 1.04 -24.08
C ALA A 114 -25.53 0.06 -24.73
N THR A 115 -26.61 -0.23 -24.00
CA THR A 115 -27.85 -0.90 -24.44
C THR A 115 -27.92 -2.42 -24.24
N VAL A 116 -28.04 -2.86 -22.98
CA VAL A 116 -28.97 -3.96 -22.66
C VAL A 116 -30.21 -3.30 -22.03
N THR A 117 -31.11 -2.78 -22.86
CA THR A 117 -32.45 -2.41 -22.41
C THR A 117 -33.24 -3.70 -22.25
N GLN A 118 -33.34 -4.17 -21.01
CA GLN A 118 -34.25 -5.25 -20.66
C GLN A 118 -35.68 -4.74 -20.90
N ARG A 119 -36.32 -5.18 -21.99
CA ARG A 119 -37.76 -5.01 -22.18
C ARG A 119 -38.47 -5.92 -21.18
N LEU A 120 -38.79 -5.36 -20.01
CA LEU A 120 -39.84 -5.88 -19.15
C LEU A 120 -41.17 -5.77 -19.91
N VAL A 121 -41.57 -6.85 -20.58
CA VAL A 121 -42.96 -7.11 -20.93
C VAL A 121 -43.55 -7.95 -19.81
N CYS A 122 -44.61 -7.41 -19.21
CA CYS A 122 -45.77 -8.06 -18.58
C CYS A 122 -46.44 -6.98 -17.68
N PRO A 123 -47.79 -6.87 -17.70
CA PRO A 123 -48.60 -7.87 -17.00
C PRO A 123 -49.78 -8.41 -17.80
N GLU A 124 -50.24 -9.57 -17.35
CA GLU A 124 -51.39 -10.32 -17.83
C GLU A 124 -52.72 -9.84 -17.18
N ILE A 125 -53.81 -10.27 -17.83
CA ILE A 125 -55.22 -10.40 -17.39
C ILE A 125 -56.10 -9.16 -17.55
#